data_AF-A0A1X7T306-F1
#
_entry.id   AF-A0A1X7T306-F1
#
_cell.length_a   1.000
_cell.length_b   1.000
_cell.length_c   1.000
_cell.angle_alpha   90.00
_cell.angle_beta   90.00
_cell.angle_gamma   90.00
#
_symmetry.space_group_name_H-M   'P 1'
#
loop_
_entity.id
_entity.type
_entity.pdbx_description
1 polymer ?
#
loop_
_entity_poly.entity_id
_entity_poly.type
_entity_poly.pdbx_seq_one_letter_code
_entity_poly.pdbx_strand_id
1 'polypeptide(L)'
;MSLHVYIQKKKYTVDIINRYTHIEIRFDCKEACLQIRAEPTLKVPPIKKNRTTPLSASDLVDIRDLLEKHGYSGVDYYDLGLRLGLLPRTLDVIENENKGNVRTGLRECLKAWLQQADNVKSKGVPTYDILIQALRDEKKNAVADGIKKELDD
;
A
#
# COMPACT_ATOMS: atom_id res chain seq x y z
N MET A 1 -31.73 -14.26 -9.05
CA MET A 1 -31.08 -15.09 -10.10
C MET A 1 -29.64 -15.29 -9.67
N SER A 2 -29.13 -16.51 -9.72
CA SER A 2 -27.79 -16.84 -9.23
C SER A 2 -26.89 -17.22 -10.40
N LEU A 3 -25.71 -16.63 -10.46
CA LEU A 3 -24.68 -16.92 -11.45
C LEU A 3 -23.54 -17.69 -10.78
N HIS A 4 -22.97 -18.64 -11.51
CA HIS A 4 -21.77 -19.33 -11.05
C HIS A 4 -20.57 -18.82 -11.83
N VAL A 5 -19.55 -18.35 -11.09
CA VAL A 5 -18.29 -17.87 -11.67
C VAL A 5 -17.17 -18.76 -11.17
N TYR A 6 -16.29 -19.16 -12.07
CA TYR A 6 -15.11 -19.95 -11.71
C TYR A 6 -13.88 -19.05 -11.66
N ILE A 7 -13.24 -18.98 -10.49
CA ILE A 7 -12.01 -18.22 -10.27
C ILE A 7 -10.97 -19.18 -9.70
N GLN A 8 -9.77 -19.24 -10.28
CA GLN A 8 -8.70 -20.15 -9.84
C GLN A 8 -9.13 -21.63 -9.67
N LYS A 9 -9.94 -22.15 -10.62
CA LYS A 9 -10.53 -23.50 -10.58
C LYS A 9 -11.51 -23.77 -9.41
N LYS A 10 -11.86 -22.76 -8.62
CA LYS A 10 -12.93 -22.83 -7.59
C LYS A 10 -14.22 -22.21 -8.13
N LYS A 11 -15.36 -22.82 -7.81
CA LYS A 11 -16.69 -22.35 -8.20
C LYS A 11 -17.25 -21.42 -7.13
N TYR A 12 -17.68 -20.24 -7.52
CA TYR A 12 -18.30 -19.24 -6.66
C TYR A 12 -19.73 -18.95 -7.13
N THR A 13 -20.57 -18.52 -6.20
CA THR A 13 -21.96 -18.15 -6.49
C THR A 13 -22.14 -16.66 -6.26
N VAL A 14 -22.68 -15.98 -7.26
CA VAL A 14 -23.06 -14.58 -7.22
C VAL A 14 -24.57 -14.51 -7.30
N ASP A 15 -25.21 -14.06 -6.23
CA ASP A 15 -26.65 -13.88 -6.18
C ASP A 15 -27.01 -12.44 -6.55
N ILE A 16 -27.76 -12.29 -7.64
CA ILE A 16 -28.37 -11.02 -8.02
C ILE A 16 -29.81 -11.05 -7.53
N ILE A 17 -30.09 -10.23 -6.53
CA ILE A 17 -31.39 -10.14 -5.85
C ILE A 17 -32.01 -8.79 -6.21
N ASN A 18 -33.17 -8.83 -6.86
CA ASN A 18 -33.95 -7.64 -7.14
C ASN A 18 -34.87 -7.35 -5.95
N ARG A 19 -34.71 -6.17 -5.33
CA ARG A 19 -35.57 -5.70 -4.23
C ARG A 19 -36.59 -4.65 -4.64
N TYR A 20 -36.93 -4.57 -5.94
CA TYR A 20 -37.85 -3.62 -6.60
C TYR A 20 -37.49 -2.13 -6.47
N THR A 21 -36.75 -1.76 -5.42
CA THR A 21 -36.21 -0.42 -5.13
C THR A 21 -34.73 -0.32 -5.47
N HIS A 22 -34.01 -1.43 -5.42
CA HIS A 22 -32.59 -1.53 -5.74
C HIS A 22 -32.22 -2.98 -6.07
N ILE A 23 -31.05 -3.15 -6.68
CA ILE A 23 -30.46 -4.45 -6.98
C ILE A 23 -29.38 -4.73 -5.93
N GLU A 24 -29.46 -5.86 -5.24
CA GLU A 24 -28.41 -6.36 -4.37
C GLU A 24 -27.58 -7.42 -5.11
N ILE A 25 -26.26 -7.30 -5.05
CA ILE A 25 -25.32 -8.32 -5.52
C ILE A 25 -24.65 -8.92 -4.28
N ARG A 26 -24.90 -10.20 -4.01
CA ARG A 26 -24.26 -10.94 -2.92
C ARG A 26 -23.25 -11.93 -3.48
N PHE A 27 -22.06 -11.91 -2.89
CA PHE A 27 -20.99 -12.83 -3.22
C PHE A 27 -20.75 -13.74 -2.02
N ASP A 28 -21.14 -15.01 -2.11
CA ASP A 28 -20.94 -15.95 -1.02
C ASP A 28 -19.51 -16.50 -1.07
N CYS A 29 -18.63 -15.87 -0.30
CA CYS A 29 -17.24 -16.25 -0.15
C CYS A 29 -16.98 -16.79 1.26
N LYS A 30 -17.73 -17.83 1.66
CA LYS A 30 -17.56 -18.45 2.98
C LYS A 30 -16.21 -19.16 3.19
N GLU A 31 -15.41 -19.37 2.14
CA GLU A 31 -14.09 -20.01 2.20
C GLU A 31 -12.98 -19.26 1.42
N ALA A 32 -13.06 -17.92 1.33
CA ALA A 32 -11.97 -17.09 0.82
C ALA A 32 -11.40 -16.09 1.86
N CYS A 33 -11.80 -16.19 3.13
CA CYS A 33 -11.21 -15.38 4.19
C CYS A 33 -9.78 -15.80 4.59
N LEU A 34 -9.14 -16.77 3.92
CA LEU A 34 -7.77 -17.20 4.26
C LEU A 34 -6.78 -17.36 3.09
N GLN A 35 -7.01 -16.73 1.93
CA GLN A 35 -6.05 -16.77 0.79
C GLN A 35 -5.75 -15.42 0.12
N ILE A 36 -5.69 -14.31 0.86
CA ILE A 36 -4.86 -13.14 0.42
C ILE A 36 -3.39 -13.33 0.88
N ARG A 37 -2.96 -14.60 1.02
CA ARG A 37 -1.57 -14.96 1.31
C ARG A 37 -1.02 -15.66 0.06
N ALA A 38 -0.04 -15.00 -0.54
CA ALA A 38 0.73 -15.39 -1.71
C ALA A 38 -0.02 -15.35 -3.05
N GLU A 39 0.08 -14.20 -3.73
CA GLU A 39 0.22 -14.26 -5.19
C GLU A 39 1.40 -15.19 -5.52
N PRO A 40 1.28 -16.10 -6.50
CA PRO A 40 2.45 -16.74 -7.06
C PRO A 40 3.28 -15.62 -7.68
N THR A 41 4.47 -15.39 -7.12
CA THR A 41 5.49 -14.54 -7.73
C THR A 41 5.74 -15.06 -9.15
N LEU A 42 5.05 -14.48 -10.12
CA LEU A 42 5.54 -14.46 -11.47
C LEU A 42 6.85 -13.71 -11.33
N LYS A 43 7.98 -14.43 -11.40
CA LYS A 43 9.30 -13.83 -11.51
C LYS A 43 9.34 -13.12 -12.87
N VAL A 44 8.62 -12.00 -12.98
CA VAL A 44 9.00 -10.97 -13.92
C VAL A 44 10.44 -10.65 -13.59
N PRO A 45 11.36 -10.68 -14.57
CA PRO A 45 12.72 -10.24 -14.33
C PRO A 45 12.66 -8.90 -13.62
N PRO A 46 13.46 -8.67 -12.56
CA PRO A 46 13.38 -7.45 -11.78
C PRO A 46 13.54 -6.29 -12.75
N ILE A 47 12.46 -5.54 -12.98
CA ILE A 47 12.58 -4.22 -13.54
C ILE A 47 13.48 -3.52 -12.55
N LYS A 48 14.72 -3.21 -12.95
CA LYS A 48 15.64 -2.44 -12.12
C LYS A 48 14.92 -1.16 -11.75
N LYS A 49 14.41 -1.09 -10.52
CA LYS A 49 13.72 0.09 -10.01
C LYS A 49 14.78 1.14 -9.77
N ASN A 50 14.80 2.18 -10.59
CA ASN A 50 15.70 3.30 -10.40
C ASN A 50 15.05 4.28 -9.39
N ARG A 51 15.85 4.98 -8.61
CA ARG A 51 15.36 5.88 -7.54
C ARG A 51 14.38 6.94 -8.02
N THR A 52 14.54 7.37 -9.27
CA THR A 52 13.75 8.41 -9.91
C THR A 52 12.51 7.89 -10.63
N THR A 53 12.27 6.57 -10.67
CA THR A 53 11.07 6.04 -11.34
C THR A 53 9.82 6.45 -10.57
N PRO A 54 8.80 7.01 -11.23
CA PRO A 54 7.50 7.25 -10.63
C PRO A 54 6.95 5.98 -10.00
N LEU A 55 6.52 6.10 -8.75
CA LEU A 55 5.88 5.03 -7.98
C LEU A 55 4.37 5.12 -8.12
N SER A 56 3.74 3.96 -8.16
CA SER A 56 2.30 3.77 -8.30
C SER A 56 1.75 2.96 -7.12
N ALA A 57 0.42 2.85 -7.03
CA ALA A 57 -0.22 2.02 -6.00
C ALA A 57 0.23 0.54 -6.03
N SER A 58 0.69 0.04 -7.17
CA SER A 58 1.22 -1.32 -7.32
C SER A 58 2.56 -1.52 -6.61
N ASP A 59 3.33 -0.46 -6.38
CA ASP A 59 4.64 -0.51 -5.72
C ASP A 59 4.54 -0.58 -4.19
N LEU A 60 3.33 -0.48 -3.64
CA LEU A 60 3.09 -0.44 -2.18
C LEU A 60 3.68 -1.65 -1.46
N VAL A 61 3.55 -2.85 -2.03
CA VAL A 61 4.08 -4.08 -1.43
C VAL A 61 5.61 -4.04 -1.40
N ASP A 62 6.21 -3.67 -2.52
CA ASP A 62 7.68 -3.62 -2.65
C ASP A 62 8.29 -2.56 -1.73
N ILE A 63 7.68 -1.38 -1.63
CA ILE A 63 8.15 -0.31 -0.73
C ILE A 63 8.07 -0.77 0.73
N ARG A 64 6.96 -1.41 1.12
CA ARG A 64 6.79 -1.92 2.48
C ARG A 64 7.84 -2.99 2.80
N ASP A 65 8.02 -3.95 1.91
CA ASP A 65 8.96 -5.05 2.13
C ASP A 65 10.40 -4.54 2.18
N LEU A 66 10.72 -3.49 1.40
CA LEU A 66 12.02 -2.82 1.44
C LEU A 66 12.24 -2.07 2.77
N LEU A 67 11.24 -1.34 3.25
CA LEU A 67 11.28 -0.67 4.56
C LEU A 67 11.50 -1.69 5.70
N GLU A 68 10.74 -2.80 5.67
CA GLU A 68 10.86 -3.88 6.67
C GLU A 68 12.24 -4.54 6.61
N LYS A 69 12.76 -4.82 5.40
CA LYS A 69 14.10 -5.39 5.17
C LYS A 69 15.22 -4.55 5.79
N HIS A 70 15.10 -3.22 5.73
CA HIS A 70 16.08 -2.30 6.32
C HIS A 70 15.77 -1.90 7.77
N GLY A 71 14.81 -2.56 8.43
CA GLY A 71 14.54 -2.40 9.86
C GLY A 71 13.68 -1.20 10.22
N TYR A 72 12.90 -0.66 9.28
CA TYR A 72 11.94 0.39 9.59
C TYR A 72 10.74 -0.18 10.37
N SER A 73 10.59 0.26 11.62
CA SER A 73 9.54 -0.22 12.52
C SER A 73 8.14 0.32 12.20
N GLY A 74 8.04 1.41 11.45
CA GLY A 74 6.75 2.04 11.09
C GLY A 74 6.06 2.81 12.21
N VAL A 75 6.56 2.79 13.45
CA VAL A 75 5.94 3.45 14.62
C VAL A 75 5.76 4.96 14.42
N ASP A 76 6.60 5.57 13.60
CA ASP A 76 6.66 6.98 13.25
C ASP A 76 6.10 7.27 11.85
N TYR A 77 5.19 6.41 11.36
CA TYR A 77 4.55 6.61 10.06
C TYR A 77 3.76 7.92 9.96
N TYR A 78 3.31 8.47 11.09
CA TYR A 78 2.61 9.75 11.14
C TYR A 78 3.55 10.90 10.73
N ASP A 79 4.71 11.00 11.37
CA ASP A 79 5.73 12.00 11.05
C ASP A 79 6.28 11.81 9.62
N LEU A 80 6.53 10.57 9.22
CA LEU A 80 6.90 10.25 7.84
C LEU A 80 5.84 10.74 6.84
N GLY A 81 4.55 10.52 7.13
CA GLY A 81 3.45 10.95 6.29
C GLY A 81 3.43 12.48 6.08
N LEU A 82 3.71 13.25 7.14
CA LEU A 82 3.82 14.71 7.05
C LEU A 82 4.97 15.13 6.13
N ARG A 83 6.14 14.47 6.22
CA ARG A 83 7.28 14.73 5.32
C ARG A 83 6.96 14.43 3.86
N LEU A 84 6.18 13.39 3.62
CA LEU A 84 5.70 12.99 2.29
C LEU A 84 4.62 13.93 1.73
N GLY A 85 4.10 14.87 2.53
CA GLY A 85 3.15 15.90 2.11
C GLY A 85 1.68 15.56 2.36
N LEU A 86 1.40 14.52 3.17
CA LEU A 86 0.06 14.25 3.67
C LEU A 86 -0.33 15.30 4.72
N LEU A 87 -1.61 15.67 4.76
CA LEU A 87 -2.11 16.62 5.74
C LEU A 87 -2.48 15.90 7.05
N PRO A 88 -2.39 16.58 8.22
CA PRO A 88 -2.80 16.03 9.51
C PRO A 88 -4.20 15.42 9.47
N ARG A 89 -5.16 16.08 8.80
CA ARG A 89 -6.52 15.56 8.64
C ARG A 89 -6.57 14.13 8.09
N THR A 90 -5.76 13.81 7.10
CA THR A 90 -5.71 12.47 6.47
C THR A 90 -5.04 11.48 7.40
N LEU A 91 -3.94 11.89 8.05
CA LEU A 91 -3.21 11.06 9.00
C LEU A 91 -4.01 10.75 10.26
N ASP A 92 -4.79 11.70 10.77
CA ASP A 92 -5.67 11.52 11.93
C ASP A 92 -6.77 10.50 11.64
N VAL A 93 -7.33 10.50 10.42
CA VAL A 93 -8.28 9.48 9.97
C VAL A 93 -7.61 8.11 9.93
N ILE A 94 -6.42 8.03 9.32
CA ILE A 94 -5.65 6.77 9.25
C ILE A 94 -5.34 6.26 10.65
N GLU A 95 -4.88 7.11 11.57
CA GLU A 95 -4.56 6.71 12.94
C GLU A 95 -5.80 6.24 13.71
N ASN A 96 -6.91 6.97 13.59
CA ASN A 96 -8.14 6.66 14.29
C ASN A 96 -8.80 5.36 13.77
N GLU A 97 -8.69 5.05 12.48
CA GLU A 97 -9.17 3.80 11.90
C GLU A 97 -8.26 2.60 12.21
N ASN A 98 -6.98 2.84 12.49
CA ASN A 98 -5.96 1.80 12.67
C ASN A 98 -5.40 1.73 14.11
N LYS A 99 -6.15 2.18 15.12
CA LYS A 99 -5.71 2.28 16.52
C LYS A 99 -4.97 1.02 16.99
N GLY A 100 -3.69 1.18 17.33
CA GLY A 100 -2.83 0.12 17.85
C GLY A 100 -2.22 -0.80 16.79
N ASN A 101 -2.51 -0.61 15.50
CA ASN A 101 -1.95 -1.40 14.40
C ASN A 101 -1.03 -0.55 13.52
N VAL A 102 0.21 -0.39 13.98
CA VAL A 102 1.28 0.35 13.31
C VAL A 102 1.48 -0.11 11.86
N ARG A 103 1.41 -1.42 11.61
CA ARG A 103 1.62 -1.98 10.27
C ARG A 103 0.53 -1.56 9.29
N THR A 104 -0.72 -1.47 9.75
CA THR A 104 -1.84 -1.06 8.91
C THR A 104 -1.86 0.46 8.73
N GLY A 105 -1.53 1.22 9.79
CA GLY A 105 -1.33 2.67 9.71
C GLY A 105 -0.27 3.06 8.68
N LEU A 106 0.92 2.42 8.74
CA LEU A 106 1.97 2.63 7.74
C LEU A 106 1.51 2.29 6.32
N ARG A 107 0.76 1.18 6.16
CA ARG A 107 0.25 0.77 4.84
C ARG A 107 -0.69 1.82 4.25
N GLU A 108 -1.66 2.30 5.01
CA GLU A 108 -2.61 3.30 4.53
C GLU A 108 -1.94 4.67 4.31
N CYS A 109 -0.94 5.03 5.13
CA CYS A 109 -0.11 6.21 4.91
C CYS A 109 0.63 6.15 3.57
N LEU A 110 1.37 5.06 3.30
CA LEU A 110 2.09 4.89 2.04
C LEU A 110 1.13 4.83 0.84
N LYS A 111 -0.03 4.20 1.01
CA LYS A 111 -1.07 4.15 -0.02
C LYS A 111 -1.62 5.54 -0.33
N ALA A 112 -1.92 6.35 0.68
CA ALA A 112 -2.38 7.72 0.49
C ALA A 112 -1.33 8.57 -0.24
N TRP A 113 -0.05 8.39 0.12
CA TRP A 113 1.07 9.04 -0.57
C TRP A 113 1.18 8.61 -2.05
N LEU A 114 1.12 7.32 -2.36
CA LEU A 114 1.18 6.80 -3.74
C LEU A 114 -0.05 7.20 -4.58
N GLN A 115 -1.20 7.38 -3.94
CA GLN A 115 -2.40 7.93 -4.55
C GLN A 115 -2.33 9.46 -4.73
N GLN A 116 -1.23 10.08 -4.31
CA GLN A 116 -1.01 11.52 -4.34
C GLN A 116 -2.16 12.29 -3.68
N ALA A 117 -2.65 11.79 -2.53
CA ALA A 117 -3.63 12.49 -1.72
C ALA A 117 -3.10 13.87 -1.29
N ASP A 118 -4.03 14.77 -0.94
CA ASP A 118 -3.72 16.09 -0.39
C ASP A 118 -2.70 16.91 -1.23
N ASN A 119 -1.66 17.42 -0.57
CA ASN A 119 -0.62 18.26 -1.12
C ASN A 119 0.60 17.47 -1.61
N VAL A 120 0.52 16.14 -1.73
CA VAL A 120 1.64 15.31 -2.23
C VAL A 120 2.12 15.81 -3.61
N LYS A 121 1.20 16.29 -4.46
CA LYS A 121 1.53 16.89 -5.77
C LYS A 121 2.47 18.09 -5.68
N SER A 122 2.47 18.83 -4.57
CA SER A 122 3.38 19.96 -4.34
C SER A 122 4.81 19.52 -4.02
N LYS A 123 4.99 18.32 -3.48
CA LYS A 123 6.30 17.70 -3.21
C LYS A 123 6.87 16.98 -4.43
N GLY A 124 6.03 16.69 -5.43
CA GLY A 124 6.40 16.06 -6.69
C GLY A 124 5.71 14.71 -6.89
N VAL A 125 6.12 14.02 -7.95
CA VAL A 125 5.67 12.65 -8.22
C VAL A 125 6.31 11.70 -7.21
N PRO A 126 5.55 10.79 -6.55
CA PRO A 126 6.09 9.78 -5.65
C PRO A 126 7.25 9.03 -6.31
N THR A 127 8.42 9.05 -5.66
CA THR A 127 9.66 8.39 -6.10
C THR A 127 10.41 7.88 -4.88
N TYR A 128 11.35 6.95 -5.07
CA TYR A 128 12.18 6.47 -3.96
C TYR A 128 13.09 7.59 -3.43
N ASP A 129 13.53 8.54 -4.26
CA ASP A 129 14.30 9.70 -3.78
C ASP A 129 13.51 10.55 -2.78
N ILE A 130 12.22 10.80 -3.04
CA ILE A 130 11.34 11.50 -2.08
C ILE A 130 11.20 10.70 -0.79
N LEU A 131 11.03 9.38 -0.88
CA LEU A 131 10.95 8.51 0.30
C LEU A 131 12.25 8.52 1.11
N ILE A 132 13.40 8.37 0.45
CA ILE A 132 14.73 8.42 1.07
C ILE A 132 14.95 9.76 1.74
N GLN A 133 14.56 10.87 1.10
CA GLN A 133 14.68 12.19 1.68
C GLN A 133 13.77 12.35 2.91
N ALA A 134 12.52 11.90 2.84
CA ALA A 134 11.61 11.93 3.98
C ALA A 134 12.14 11.10 5.17
N LEU A 135 12.72 9.93 4.91
CA LEU A 135 13.37 9.10 5.92
C LEU A 135 14.59 9.79 6.56
N ARG A 136 15.38 10.54 5.77
CA ARG A 136 16.51 11.34 6.27
C ARG A 136 16.04 12.48 7.16
N ASP A 137 14.95 13.14 6.78
CA ASP A 137 14.33 14.20 7.57
C ASP A 137 13.83 13.66 8.94
N GLU A 138 13.33 12.42 8.96
CA GLU A 138 12.95 11.68 10.18
C GLU A 138 14.14 10.96 10.87
N LYS A 139 15.38 11.29 10.49
CA LYS A 139 16.62 10.74 11.06
C LYS A 139 16.76 9.22 10.93
N LYS A 140 15.98 8.58 10.06
CA LYS A 140 16.09 7.15 9.70
C LYS A 140 17.18 6.91 8.65
N ASN A 141 18.35 7.49 8.87
CA ASN A 141 19.47 7.48 7.92
C ASN A 141 19.91 6.05 7.58
N ALA A 142 19.92 5.13 8.54
CA ALA A 142 20.28 3.73 8.31
C ALA A 142 19.32 3.02 7.33
N VAL A 143 18.02 3.27 7.48
CA VAL A 143 16.99 2.74 6.57
C VAL A 143 17.15 3.37 5.19
N ALA A 144 17.29 4.69 5.14
CA ALA A 144 17.44 5.46 3.90
C ALA A 144 18.68 5.01 3.10
N ASP A 145 19.81 4.78 3.77
CA ASP A 145 21.05 4.33 3.14
C ASP A 145 20.97 2.87 2.68
N GLY A 146 20.25 2.02 3.41
CA GLY A 146 19.96 0.65 2.98
C GLY A 146 19.17 0.62 1.68
N ILE A 147 18.05 1.36 1.64
CA ILE A 147 17.20 1.51 0.45
C ILE A 147 18.01 2.06 -0.72
N LYS A 148 18.81 3.11 -0.46
CA LYS A 148 19.61 3.76 -1.50
C LYS A 148 20.60 2.78 -2.15
N LYS A 149 21.30 1.98 -1.35
CA LYS A 149 22.25 0.98 -1.85
C LYS A 149 21.57 -0.08 -2.70
N GLU A 150 20.43 -0.60 -2.24
CA GLU A 150 19.69 -1.65 -2.95
C GLU A 150 19.14 -1.20 -4.31
N LEU A 151 18.91 0.11 -4.49
CA LEU A 151 18.49 0.70 -5.77
C LEU A 151 19.67 1.07 -6.69
N ASP A 152 20.90 1.15 -6.15
CA ASP A 152 22.12 1.46 -6.90
C ASP A 152 22.87 0.20 -7.39
N ASP A 153 22.54 -0.99 -6.87
CA ASP A 153 23.13 -2.30 -7.21
C ASP A 153 22.53 -2.94 -8.51
#